data_AF-A0A8T3SR55-F1
#
_entry.id   AF-A0A8T3SR55-F1
#
_cell.length_a   1.000
_cell.length_b   1.000
_cell.length_c   1.000
_cell.angle_alpha   90.00
_cell.angle_beta   90.00
_cell.angle_gamma   90.00
#
_symmetry.space_group_name_H-M   'P 1'
#
loop_
_entity.id
_entity.type
_entity.pdbx_description
1 polymer ?
#
loop_
_entity_poly.entity_id
_entity_poly.type
_entity_poly.pdbx_seq_one_letter_code
_entity_poly.pdbx_strand_id
1 'polypeptide(L)'
;MSQRSLPSSAQPMPAGPPADLPPPDVAEFIRFCHDRKPVGWPELYDEMCAVAARREFNGWDHDQFAARGLTFSLFEMPRLSGWVRAVLAVPLQPIEGVAVPLMPG
;
A
#
# COMPACT_ATOMS: atom_id res chain seq x y z
N MET A 1 -5.62 12.58 -48.45
CA MET A 1 -5.71 11.37 -47.60
C MET A 1 -4.69 11.50 -46.48
N SER A 2 -5.16 11.28 -45.23
CA SER A 2 -4.50 10.87 -43.98
C SER A 2 -2.97 11.08 -43.85
N GLN A 3 -2.44 11.62 -42.75
CA GLN A 3 -2.56 11.00 -41.42
C GLN A 3 -2.48 12.02 -40.26
N ARG A 4 -3.34 11.79 -39.28
CA ARG A 4 -3.41 12.49 -37.99
C ARG A 4 -2.39 11.87 -37.05
N SER A 5 -1.31 12.59 -36.74
CA SER A 5 -0.36 12.22 -35.70
C SER A 5 -1.05 12.23 -34.34
N LEU A 6 -1.24 11.05 -33.76
CA LEU A 6 -1.61 10.88 -32.35
C LEU A 6 -0.31 10.85 -31.53
N PRO A 7 -0.23 11.54 -30.38
CA PRO A 7 0.88 11.34 -29.46
C PRO A 7 0.79 9.91 -28.92
N SER A 8 1.95 9.25 -28.93
CA SER A 8 2.20 7.98 -28.26
C SER A 8 1.57 8.02 -26.88
N SER A 9 0.45 7.32 -26.69
CA SER A 9 -0.08 7.05 -25.37
C SER A 9 1.03 6.34 -24.63
N ALA A 10 1.71 7.06 -23.74
CA ALA A 10 2.64 6.50 -22.79
C ALA A 10 1.88 5.40 -22.05
N GLN A 11 2.09 4.17 -22.50
CA GLN A 11 1.56 2.98 -21.88
C GLN A 11 1.98 3.05 -20.42
N PRO A 12 1.06 3.04 -19.43
CA PRO A 12 1.46 2.82 -18.06
C PRO A 12 2.15 1.46 -18.07
N MET A 13 3.45 1.47 -17.82
CA MET A 13 4.21 0.25 -17.70
C MET A 13 3.54 -0.60 -16.63
N PRO A 14 3.33 -1.91 -16.87
CA PRO A 14 2.74 -2.76 -15.86
C PRO A 14 3.64 -2.64 -14.63
N ALA A 15 3.04 -2.22 -13.53
CA ALA A 15 3.66 -2.36 -12.22
C ALA A 15 4.24 -3.77 -12.15
N GLY A 16 5.50 -3.88 -11.71
CA GLY A 16 6.22 -5.15 -11.59
C GLY A 16 5.41 -6.23 -10.84
N PRO A 17 5.91 -7.48 -10.84
CA PRO A 17 5.14 -8.68 -10.48
C PRO A 17 4.30 -8.49 -9.21
N PRO A 18 3.10 -9.08 -9.17
CA PRO A 18 2.15 -8.84 -8.10
C PRO A 18 2.76 -9.25 -6.77
N ALA A 19 2.79 -8.28 -5.85
CA ALA A 19 2.48 -8.48 -4.45
C ALA A 19 3.36 -9.52 -3.73
N ASP A 20 4.63 -9.18 -3.49
CA ASP A 20 5.13 -9.42 -2.14
C ASP A 20 4.24 -8.54 -1.25
N LEU A 21 3.24 -9.13 -0.58
CA LEU A 21 2.40 -8.36 0.32
C LEU A 21 3.28 -7.87 1.46
N PRO A 22 3.12 -6.60 1.90
CA PRO A 22 3.84 -6.17 3.10
C PRO A 22 3.47 -7.13 4.25
N PRO A 23 4.44 -7.41 5.14
CA PRO A 23 4.14 -8.10 6.39
C PRO A 23 2.94 -7.45 7.09
N PRO A 24 2.12 -8.22 7.82
CA PRO A 24 0.88 -7.70 8.41
C PRO A 24 1.11 -6.46 9.29
N ASP A 25 2.20 -6.43 10.04
CA ASP A 25 2.62 -5.27 10.84
C ASP A 25 2.87 -4.01 9.99
N VAL A 26 3.46 -4.19 8.81
CA VAL A 26 3.75 -3.11 7.86
C VAL A 26 2.48 -2.66 7.16
N ALA A 27 1.59 -3.59 6.81
CA ALA A 27 0.28 -3.27 6.23
C ALA A 27 -0.57 -2.45 7.20
N GLU A 28 -0.58 -2.81 8.49
CA GLU A 28 -1.28 -2.08 9.54
C GLU A 28 -0.71 -0.67 9.73
N PHE A 29 0.62 -0.55 9.72
CA PHE A 29 1.30 0.74 9.74
C PHE A 29 0.93 1.64 8.56
N ILE A 30 0.91 1.11 7.33
CA ILE A 30 0.51 1.86 6.14
C ILE A 30 -0.95 2.36 6.27
N ARG A 31 -1.86 1.51 6.77
CA ARG A 31 -3.25 1.90 7.03
C ARG A 31 -3.34 2.99 8.08
N PHE A 32 -2.57 2.89 9.16
CA PHE A 32 -2.51 3.90 10.22
C PHE A 32 -2.05 5.25 9.68
N CYS A 33 -1.00 5.29 8.86
CA CYS A 33 -0.54 6.53 8.21
C CYS A 33 -1.61 7.12 7.29
N HIS A 34 -2.31 6.28 6.51
CA HIS A 34 -3.36 6.73 5.59
C HIS A 34 -4.63 7.19 6.33
N ASP A 35 -5.00 6.56 7.45
CA ASP A 35 -6.14 6.97 8.28
C ASP A 35 -5.91 8.36 8.90
N ARG A 36 -4.69 8.62 9.40
CA ARG A 36 -4.30 9.93 9.91
C ARG A 36 -4.26 11.00 8.83
N LYS A 37 -3.77 10.64 7.65
CA LYS A 37 -3.59 11.55 6.53
C LYS A 37 -3.91 10.79 5.24
N PRO A 38 -5.13 10.93 4.70
CA PRO A 38 -5.56 10.25 3.47
C PRO A 38 -4.96 10.95 2.25
N VAL A 39 -3.64 10.92 2.16
CA VAL A 39 -2.85 11.45 1.04
C VAL A 39 -2.44 10.33 0.11
N GLY A 40 -2.22 10.71 -1.15
CA GLY A 40 -1.67 9.80 -2.13
C GLY A 40 -0.19 9.49 -1.87
N TRP A 41 0.32 8.55 -2.65
CA TRP A 41 1.75 8.45 -2.90
C TRP A 41 2.18 9.61 -3.82
N PRO A 42 3.32 10.30 -3.60
CA PRO A 42 4.39 10.03 -2.64
C PRO A 42 4.23 10.64 -1.23
N GLU A 43 3.29 11.55 -0.98
CA GLU A 43 3.18 12.21 0.34
C GLU A 43 2.99 11.25 1.52
N LEU A 44 2.35 10.10 1.31
CA LEU A 44 2.21 9.06 2.33
C LEU A 44 3.57 8.52 2.79
N TYR A 45 4.59 8.48 1.92
CA TYR A 45 5.95 8.06 2.28
C TYR A 45 6.57 8.99 3.32
N ASP A 46 6.39 10.30 3.15
CA ASP A 46 6.88 11.32 4.08
C ASP A 46 6.19 11.18 5.44
N GLU A 47 4.87 10.95 5.43
CA GLU A 47 4.11 10.70 6.66
C GLU A 47 4.58 9.43 7.38
N MET A 48 4.83 8.34 6.64
CA MET A 48 5.38 7.12 7.22
C MET A 48 6.76 7.37 7.87
N CYS A 49 7.62 8.15 7.22
CA CYS A 49 8.91 8.54 7.77
C CYS A 49 8.76 9.37 9.05
N ALA A 50 7.82 10.33 9.06
CA ALA A 50 7.53 11.16 10.22
C ALA A 50 6.98 10.35 11.41
N VAL A 51 6.05 9.42 11.18
CA VAL A 51 5.49 8.54 12.22
C VAL A 51 6.56 7.62 12.81
N ALA A 52 7.43 7.06 11.96
CA ALA A 52 8.58 6.25 12.41
C ALA A 52 9.61 7.07 13.18
N ALA A 53 9.89 8.31 12.76
CA ALA A 53 10.78 9.23 13.48
C ALA A 53 10.24 9.59 14.87
N ARG A 54 8.92 9.71 15.00
CA ARG A 54 8.24 10.06 16.26
C ARG A 54 7.88 8.84 17.10
N ARG A 55 8.13 7.62 16.59
CA ARG A 55 7.79 6.35 17.24
C ARG A 55 6.31 6.25 17.63
N GLU A 56 5.44 6.87 16.82
CA GLU A 56 3.99 6.97 17.13
C GLU A 56 3.26 5.63 16.94
N PHE A 57 3.80 4.72 16.13
CA PHE A 57 3.25 3.38 15.93
C PHE A 57 4.00 2.35 16.78
N ASN A 58 3.35 1.78 17.79
CA ASN A 58 3.91 0.75 18.68
C ASN A 58 5.26 1.10 19.36
N GLY A 59 5.69 2.37 19.34
CA GLY A 59 7.01 2.77 19.81
C GLY A 59 8.15 2.41 18.84
N TRP A 60 7.84 1.99 17.62
CA TRP A 60 8.83 1.53 16.64
C TRP A 60 9.46 2.68 15.86
N ASP A 61 10.77 2.60 15.67
CA ASP A 61 11.52 3.47 14.77
C ASP A 61 11.96 2.74 13.49
N HIS A 62 12.71 3.45 12.66
CA HIS A 62 13.21 2.98 11.37
C HIS A 62 13.96 1.64 11.45
N ASP A 63 14.72 1.37 12.51
CA ASP A 63 15.46 0.11 12.66
C ASP A 63 14.50 -1.06 12.92
N GLN A 64 13.48 -0.81 13.74
CA GLN A 64 12.47 -1.82 14.06
C GLN A 64 11.57 -2.14 12.87
N PHE A 65 11.29 -1.14 12.03
CA PHE A 65 10.62 -1.36 10.75
C PHE A 65 11.53 -2.11 9.76
N ALA A 66 12.82 -1.77 9.71
CA ALA A 66 13.79 -2.47 8.86
C ALA A 66 13.92 -3.95 9.24
N ALA A 67 13.94 -4.28 10.53
CA ALA A 67 13.93 -5.65 11.03
C ALA A 67 12.67 -6.44 10.62
N ARG A 68 11.56 -5.74 10.35
CA ARG A 68 10.29 -6.29 9.85
C ARG A 68 10.20 -6.25 8.33
N GLY A 69 11.25 -5.81 7.63
CA GLY A 69 11.31 -5.75 6.17
C GLY A 69 10.78 -4.45 5.55
N LEU A 70 10.46 -3.44 6.37
CA LEU A 70 10.11 -2.09 5.90
C LEU A 70 11.30 -1.15 6.06
N THR A 71 11.99 -0.85 4.97
CA THR A 71 13.10 0.11 4.96
C THR A 71 12.69 1.39 4.26
N PHE A 72 12.97 2.52 4.90
CA PHE A 72 12.73 3.86 4.36
C PHE A 72 13.91 4.27 3.46
N SER A 73 14.05 3.58 2.34
CA SER A 73 15.12 3.81 1.36
C SER A 73 14.55 4.17 0.00
N LEU A 74 15.19 5.13 -0.67
CA LEU A 74 14.79 5.57 -2.01
C LEU A 74 14.80 4.41 -3.04
N PHE A 75 15.68 3.42 -2.84
CA PHE A 75 15.74 2.20 -3.65
C PHE A 75 14.48 1.33 -3.51
N GLU A 76 13.87 1.33 -2.33
CA GLU A 76 12.66 0.54 -2.03
C GLU A 76 11.37 1.32 -2.30
N MET A 77 11.43 2.62 -2.66
CA MET A 77 10.26 3.41 -3.06
C MET A 77 9.32 2.72 -4.05
N PRO A 78 9.79 2.12 -5.17
CA PRO A 78 8.89 1.42 -6.08
C PRO A 78 8.19 0.23 -5.41
N ARG A 79 8.88 -0.51 -4.53
CA ARG A 79 8.31 -1.62 -3.75
C ARG A 79 7.26 -1.13 -2.76
N LEU A 80 7.61 -0.11 -1.97
CA LEU A 80 6.71 0.58 -1.03
C LEU A 80 5.45 1.12 -1.73
N SER A 81 5.59 1.74 -2.91
CA SER A 81 4.44 2.23 -3.67
C SER A 81 3.51 1.10 -4.09
N GLY A 82 4.06 -0.09 -4.40
CA GLY A 82 3.31 -1.30 -4.67
C GLY A 82 2.59 -1.81 -3.43
N TRP A 83 3.26 -1.82 -2.27
CA TRP A 83 2.67 -2.21 -0.98
C TRP A 83 1.54 -1.28 -0.56
N VAL A 84 1.75 0.03 -0.63
CA VAL A 84 0.72 1.04 -0.33
C VAL A 84 -0.50 0.82 -1.22
N ARG A 85 -0.30 0.70 -2.53
CA ARG A 85 -1.38 0.42 -3.47
C ARG A 85 -2.10 -0.88 -3.15
N ALA A 86 -1.38 -1.97 -2.85
CA ALA A 86 -1.99 -3.25 -2.51
C ALA A 86 -2.80 -3.17 -1.20
N VAL A 87 -2.28 -2.51 -0.17
CA VAL A 87 -2.92 -2.36 1.14
C VAL A 87 -4.18 -1.49 1.06
N LEU A 88 -4.14 -0.41 0.27
CA LEU A 88 -5.26 0.50 0.08
C LEU A 88 -6.27 -0.01 -0.97
N ALA A 89 -5.82 -0.80 -1.94
CA ALA A 89 -6.70 -1.41 -2.94
C ALA A 89 -7.47 -2.62 -2.41
N VAL A 90 -7.11 -3.17 -1.24
CA VAL A 90 -7.97 -4.11 -0.52
C VAL A 90 -9.02 -3.29 0.24
N PRO A 91 -10.27 -3.21 -0.22
CA PRO A 91 -11.33 -2.78 0.67
C PRO A 91 -11.38 -3.82 1.78
N LEU A 92 -11.49 -3.37 3.04
CA LEU A 92 -11.95 -4.24 4.11
C LEU A 92 -13.30 -4.78 3.66
N GLN A 93 -13.31 -5.95 3.02
CA GLN A 93 -14.52 -6.73 2.84
C GLN A 93 -15.01 -6.91 4.28
N PRO A 94 -16.19 -6.41 4.64
CA PRO A 94 -16.75 -6.81 5.92
C PRO A 94 -16.84 -8.33 5.86
N ILE A 95 -16.32 -8.99 6.89
CA ILE A 95 -16.58 -10.41 7.14
C ILE A 95 -18.07 -10.60 7.46
N GLU A 96 -18.96 -10.18 6.57
CA GLU A 96 -20.38 -10.50 6.67
C GLU A 96 -20.51 -11.98 6.31
N GLY A 97 -20.93 -12.74 7.32
CA GLY A 97 -21.02 -14.18 7.25
C GLY A 97 -21.77 -14.63 6.01
N VAL A 98 -21.13 -15.48 5.21
CA VAL A 98 -21.91 -16.43 4.41
C VAL A 98 -22.41 -17.48 5.39
N ALA A 99 -23.56 -17.17 5.99
CA ALA A 99 -24.40 -18.12 6.67
C ALA A 99 -24.76 -19.23 5.68
N VAL A 100 -24.25 -20.43 5.92
CA VAL A 100 -24.99 -21.65 5.57
C VAL A 100 -26.04 -21.79 6.68
N PRO A 101 -27.35 -21.75 6.37
CA PRO A 101 -28.04 -23.04 6.27
C PRO A 101 -29.26 -23.11 5.32
N LEU A 102 -29.42 -24.31 4.74
CA LEU A 102 -30.65 -25.11 4.68
C LEU A 102 -31.89 -24.53 3.95
N MET A 103 -32.25 -25.14 2.82
CA MET A 103 -33.64 -25.21 2.37
C MET A 103 -34.19 -26.62 2.67
N PRO A 104 -35.34 -26.76 3.35
CA PRO A 104 -36.11 -27.99 3.38
C PRO A 104 -37.18 -27.99 2.26
N GLY A 105 -37.49 -29.18 1.72
CA GLY A 105 -38.71 -29.44 0.94
C GLY A 105 -38.44 -29.89 -0.48
#